data_AF-A0A165CNH8-F1
#
_entry.id   AF-A0A165CNH8-F1
#
_cell.length_a   1.000
_cell.length_b   1.000
_cell.length_c   1.000
_cell.angle_alpha   90.00
_cell.angle_beta   90.00
_cell.angle_gamma   90.00
#
_symmetry.space_group_name_H-M   'P 1'
#
loop_
_entity.id
_entity.type
_entity.pdbx_description
1 polymer ?
#
loop_
_entity_poly.entity_id
_entity_poly.type
_entity_poly.pdbx_seq_one_letter_code
_entity_poly.pdbx_strand_id
1 'polypeptide(L)'
;MPDIRQYFQAVSRDEYLEQARIQAEVDQEERDADQADRQHQASVQAFQKQLQRRERNLESQRRTRERQRQREVDAGDRSPGGRKFHLGKRRHPASEDSESDASIVILEPDQIYNSSSIVNNLSRATLSRPFRAVKPTRARPDGHPAKNVNWKAPVTWTLIENARKVVGWDPVQLAKLLRRRHPEIFGGRPGIYHSTISRWIRPEGHGWKESVLKHVEMGHRPVYNATGSSGVLVGCEDTIEKIKTQLKQLRKAGLALSTASCQGIIIAHLHQDCPEVFDKI
;
A
#
# COMPACT_ATOMS: atom_id res chain seq x y z
N MET A 1 2.33 -76.84 39.99
CA MET A 1 1.86 -76.03 38.85
C MET A 1 0.98 -74.93 39.43
N PRO A 2 1.43 -73.66 39.46
CA PRO A 2 0.60 -72.57 39.97
C PRO A 2 -0.67 -72.42 39.10
N ASP A 3 -1.79 -72.18 39.76
CA ASP A 3 -3.12 -72.08 39.15
C ASP A 3 -3.19 -70.80 38.30
N ILE A 4 -3.34 -70.97 36.98
CA ILE A 4 -3.40 -69.88 35.99
C ILE A 4 -4.51 -68.86 36.31
N ARG A 5 -5.53 -69.27 37.07
CA ARG A 5 -6.65 -68.41 37.48
C ARG A 5 -6.26 -67.31 38.46
N GLN A 6 -5.12 -67.42 39.15
CA GLN A 6 -4.64 -66.37 40.06
C GLN A 6 -4.10 -65.12 39.33
N TYR A 7 -3.85 -65.21 38.03
CA TYR A 7 -3.28 -64.10 37.25
C TYR A 7 -4.34 -63.24 36.52
N PHE A 8 -5.60 -63.69 36.49
CA PHE A 8 -6.67 -62.98 35.81
C PHE A 8 -7.61 -62.34 36.84
N GLN A 9 -7.29 -61.10 37.20
CA GLN A 9 -8.20 -60.25 37.95
C GLN A 9 -9.39 -59.91 37.04
N ALA A 10 -10.60 -60.29 37.45
CA ALA A 10 -11.80 -59.99 36.68
C ALA A 10 -12.05 -58.48 36.74
N VAL A 11 -11.79 -57.79 35.62
CA VAL A 11 -12.06 -56.36 35.46
C VAL A 11 -13.57 -56.14 35.42
N SER A 12 -14.07 -55.18 36.19
CA SER A 12 -15.49 -54.83 36.20
C SER A 12 -15.91 -54.21 34.87
N ARG A 13 -17.20 -54.32 34.52
CA ARG A 13 -17.74 -53.75 33.28
C ARG A 13 -17.50 -52.24 33.18
N ASP A 14 -17.55 -51.54 34.31
CA ASP A 14 -17.39 -50.09 34.35
C ASP A 14 -15.93 -49.69 34.11
N GLU A 15 -14.97 -50.41 34.72
CA GLU A 15 -13.53 -50.23 34.43
C GLU A 15 -13.21 -50.49 32.96
N TYR A 16 -13.82 -51.49 32.33
CA TYR A 16 -13.64 -51.76 30.91
C TYR A 16 -14.16 -50.60 30.03
N LEU A 17 -15.31 -50.02 30.39
CA LEU A 17 -15.88 -48.87 29.68
C LEU A 17 -15.03 -47.60 29.86
N GLU A 18 -14.46 -47.38 31.05
CA GLU A 18 -13.52 -46.28 31.28
C GLU A 18 -12.22 -46.44 30.50
N GLN A 19 -11.64 -47.64 30.48
CA GLN A 19 -10.45 -47.94 29.66
C GLN A 19 -10.73 -47.72 28.17
N ALA A 20 -11.90 -48.11 27.67
CA ALA A 20 -12.29 -47.88 26.29
C ALA A 20 -12.44 -46.38 25.96
N ARG A 21 -12.93 -45.57 26.90
CA ARG A 21 -13.01 -44.10 26.74
C ARG A 21 -11.63 -43.45 26.70
N ILE A 22 -10.75 -43.82 27.63
CA ILE A 22 -9.37 -43.31 27.69
C ILE A 22 -8.64 -43.65 26.39
N GLN A 23 -8.77 -44.89 25.90
CA GLN A 23 -8.14 -45.28 24.64
C GLN A 23 -8.71 -44.49 23.45
N ALA A 24 -10.02 -44.27 23.39
CA ALA A 24 -10.64 -43.48 22.34
C ALA A 24 -10.19 -42.00 22.37
N GLU A 25 -9.96 -41.43 23.56
CA GLU A 25 -9.43 -40.08 23.74
C GLU A 25 -7.97 -39.99 23.29
N VAL A 26 -7.12 -40.94 23.68
CA VAL A 26 -5.72 -41.01 23.23
C VAL A 26 -5.63 -41.18 21.71
N ASP A 27 -6.43 -42.08 21.12
CA ASP A 27 -6.48 -42.26 19.66
C ASP A 27 -6.97 -40.99 18.94
N GLN A 28 -7.83 -40.20 19.58
CA GLN A 28 -8.32 -38.95 19.03
C GLN A 28 -7.26 -37.84 19.11
N GLU A 29 -6.58 -37.70 20.25
CA GLU A 29 -5.46 -36.77 20.42
C GLU A 29 -4.33 -37.09 19.45
N GLU A 30 -4.01 -38.37 19.23
CA GLU A 30 -2.99 -38.79 18.27
C GLU A 30 -3.37 -38.38 16.83
N ARG A 31 -4.63 -38.58 16.42
CA ARG A 31 -5.11 -38.13 15.10
C ARG A 31 -5.06 -36.62 14.93
N ASP A 32 -5.42 -35.88 15.98
CA ASP A 32 -5.42 -34.42 15.95
C ASP A 32 -4.00 -33.87 15.87
N ALA A 33 -3.05 -34.47 16.59
CA ALA A 33 -1.62 -34.17 16.48
C ALA A 33 -1.07 -34.45 15.07
N ASP A 34 -1.40 -35.62 14.52
CA ASP A 34 -1.04 -36.02 13.15
C ASP A 34 -1.58 -35.03 12.10
N GLN A 35 -2.82 -34.55 12.30
CA GLN A 35 -3.44 -33.59 11.41
C GLN A 35 -2.77 -32.22 11.51
N ALA A 36 -2.42 -31.78 12.72
CA ALA A 36 -1.70 -30.53 12.95
C ALA A 36 -0.31 -30.56 12.28
N ASP A 37 0.43 -31.65 12.40
CA ASP A 37 1.74 -31.82 11.78
C ASP A 37 1.65 -31.82 10.24
N ARG A 38 0.66 -32.50 9.67
CA ARG A 38 0.41 -32.46 8.22
C ARG A 38 0.08 -31.04 7.74
N GLN A 39 -0.73 -30.30 8.49
CA GLN A 39 -1.04 -28.89 8.17
C GLN A 39 0.20 -28.02 8.26
N HIS A 40 1.02 -28.19 9.30
CA HIS A 40 2.27 -27.45 9.47
C HIS A 40 3.23 -27.73 8.30
N GLN A 41 3.47 -29.01 7.97
CA GLN A 41 4.32 -29.39 6.85
C GLN A 41 3.79 -28.85 5.51
N ALA A 42 2.47 -28.93 5.28
CA ALA A 42 1.85 -28.36 4.08
C ALA A 42 2.06 -26.84 3.98
N SER A 43 1.95 -26.12 5.10
CA SER A 43 2.18 -24.67 5.15
C SER A 43 3.64 -24.29 4.84
N VAL A 44 4.60 -25.04 5.39
CA VAL A 44 6.04 -24.84 5.14
C VAL A 44 6.36 -25.12 3.67
N GLN A 45 5.86 -26.22 3.11
CA GLN A 45 6.05 -26.54 1.70
C GLN A 45 5.41 -25.49 0.78
N ALA A 46 4.21 -24.98 1.11
CA ALA A 46 3.56 -23.93 0.34
C ALA A 46 4.38 -22.64 0.33
N PHE A 47 4.92 -22.25 1.49
CA PHE A 47 5.80 -21.09 1.63
C PHE A 47 7.09 -21.24 0.82
N GLN A 48 7.74 -22.41 0.89
CA GLN A 48 8.93 -22.71 0.08
C GLN A 48 8.64 -22.66 -1.43
N LYS A 49 7.52 -23.25 -1.87
CA LYS A 49 7.08 -23.16 -3.28
C LYS A 49 6.84 -21.71 -3.71
N GLN A 50 6.29 -20.86 -2.84
CA GLN A 50 6.08 -19.45 -3.13
C GLN A 50 7.41 -18.69 -3.29
N LEU A 51 8.40 -18.96 -2.43
CA LEU A 51 9.75 -18.40 -2.54
C LEU A 51 10.43 -18.81 -3.85
N GLN A 52 10.41 -20.10 -4.17
CA GLN A 52 10.98 -20.62 -5.44
C GLN A 52 10.30 -19.98 -6.66
N ARG A 53 8.98 -19.81 -6.64
CA ARG A 53 8.25 -19.13 -7.71
C ARG A 53 8.68 -17.66 -7.85
N ARG A 54 8.89 -16.96 -6.73
CA ARG A 54 9.39 -15.58 -6.72
C ARG A 54 10.79 -15.50 -7.31
N GLU A 55 11.68 -16.41 -6.94
CA GLU A 55 13.05 -16.47 -7.46
C GLU A 55 13.07 -16.74 -8.96
N ARG A 56 12.33 -17.76 -9.44
CA ARG A 56 12.19 -18.06 -10.87
C ARG A 56 11.62 -16.87 -11.65
N ASN A 57 10.64 -16.17 -11.11
CA ASN A 57 10.07 -14.97 -11.73
C ASN A 57 11.11 -13.84 -11.82
N LEU A 58 11.89 -13.61 -10.78
CA LEU A 58 12.96 -12.61 -10.78
C LEU A 58 14.06 -12.97 -11.78
N GLU A 59 14.44 -14.24 -11.87
CA GLU A 59 15.43 -14.72 -12.84
C GLU A 59 14.92 -14.58 -14.28
N SER A 60 13.67 -14.97 -14.54
CA SER A 60 13.02 -14.79 -15.85
C SER A 60 12.97 -13.32 -16.26
N GLN A 61 12.66 -12.41 -15.32
CA GLN A 61 12.72 -10.97 -15.59
C GLN A 61 14.14 -10.47 -15.88
N ARG A 62 15.16 -11.00 -15.18
CA ARG A 62 16.57 -10.67 -15.45
C ARG A 62 16.97 -11.12 -16.85
N ARG A 63 16.70 -12.39 -17.21
CA ARG A 63 16.98 -12.96 -18.52
C ARG A 63 16.25 -12.21 -19.64
N THR A 64 14.98 -11.84 -19.43
CA THR A 64 14.20 -11.06 -20.41
C THR A 64 14.83 -9.68 -20.63
N ARG A 65 15.21 -8.97 -19.55
CA ARG A 65 15.87 -7.67 -19.64
C ARG A 65 17.25 -7.75 -20.29
N GLU A 66 17.98 -8.83 -20.04
CA GLU A 66 19.29 -9.10 -20.64
C GLU A 66 19.17 -9.37 -22.15
N ARG A 67 18.24 -10.24 -22.56
CA ARG A 67 17.92 -10.46 -23.98
C ARG A 67 17.49 -9.17 -24.67
N GLN A 68 16.65 -8.37 -24.02
CA GLN A 68 16.24 -7.08 -24.57
C GLN A 68 17.42 -6.10 -24.68
N ARG A 69 18.30 -6.06 -23.68
CA ARG A 69 19.54 -5.27 -23.75
C ARG A 69 20.42 -5.71 -24.91
N GLN A 70 20.59 -7.02 -25.10
CA GLN A 70 21.40 -7.57 -26.18
C GLN A 70 20.81 -7.18 -27.54
N ARG A 71 19.49 -7.34 -27.72
CA ARG A 71 18.79 -6.89 -28.94
C ARG A 71 18.97 -5.39 -29.21
N GLU A 72 18.88 -4.55 -28.17
CA GLU A 72 19.12 -3.11 -28.30
C GLU A 72 20.59 -2.78 -28.64
N VAL A 73 21.56 -3.60 -28.21
CA VAL A 73 22.98 -3.45 -28.57
C VAL A 73 23.21 -3.89 -30.02
N ASP A 74 22.66 -5.04 -30.41
CA ASP A 74 22.76 -5.57 -31.77
C ASP A 74 22.08 -4.63 -32.79
N ALA A 75 20.98 -3.97 -32.39
CA ALA A 75 20.29 -2.95 -33.19
C ALA A 75 21.00 -1.59 -33.23
N GLY A 76 22.06 -1.39 -32.43
CA GLY A 76 22.77 -0.10 -32.33
C GLY A 76 22.07 0.98 -31.51
N ASP A 77 20.91 0.69 -30.90
CA ASP A 77 20.18 1.62 -30.02
C ASP A 77 20.88 1.84 -28.68
N ARG A 78 21.79 0.93 -28.30
CA ARG A 78 22.47 0.92 -27.01
C ARG A 78 23.96 0.61 -27.17
N SER A 79 24.79 1.31 -26.40
CA SER A 79 26.22 1.01 -26.36
C SER A 79 26.50 -0.31 -25.63
N PRO A 80 27.64 -0.99 -25.89
CA PRO A 80 28.06 -2.18 -25.15
C PRO A 80 28.15 -1.95 -23.63
N GLY A 81 28.39 -0.71 -23.19
CA GLY A 81 28.37 -0.29 -21.78
C GLY A 81 26.97 -0.03 -21.20
N GLY A 82 25.90 -0.34 -21.93
CA GLY A 82 24.52 -0.26 -21.47
C GLY A 82 23.88 1.13 -21.47
N ARG A 83 24.59 2.16 -21.95
CA ARG A 83 23.99 3.50 -22.14
C ARG A 83 23.14 3.48 -23.40
N LYS A 84 21.84 3.81 -23.27
CA LYS A 84 21.00 4.04 -24.45
C LYS A 84 21.52 5.28 -25.14
N PHE A 85 21.70 5.21 -26.45
CA PHE A 85 21.89 6.40 -27.23
C PHE A 85 20.54 7.11 -27.24
N HIS A 86 20.43 8.21 -26.49
CA HIS A 86 19.40 9.17 -26.80
C HIS A 86 19.79 9.73 -28.16
N LEU A 87 19.29 9.10 -29.22
CA LEU A 87 19.09 9.77 -30.50
C LEU A 87 18.23 10.98 -30.16
N GLY A 88 18.89 12.07 -29.79
CA GLY A 88 18.26 13.36 -29.62
C GLY A 88 17.42 13.52 -30.86
N LYS A 89 16.09 13.69 -30.66
CA LYS A 89 15.08 13.77 -31.72
C LYS A 89 15.77 14.27 -32.97
N ARG A 90 16.03 13.37 -33.94
CA ARG A 90 16.56 13.78 -35.23
C ARG A 90 15.57 14.87 -35.65
N ARG A 91 15.99 16.13 -35.56
CA ARG A 91 15.28 17.21 -36.19
C ARG A 91 15.20 16.71 -37.62
N HIS A 92 14.00 16.41 -38.09
CA HIS A 92 13.79 16.21 -39.51
C HIS A 92 14.55 17.34 -40.20
N PRO A 93 15.36 17.06 -41.23
CA PRO A 93 15.99 18.12 -42.00
C PRO A 93 14.84 19.03 -42.44
N ALA A 94 14.74 20.18 -41.77
CA ALA A 94 13.90 21.26 -42.21
C ALA A 94 14.53 21.66 -43.52
N SER A 95 13.69 21.63 -44.56
CA SER A 95 13.93 22.31 -45.81
C SER A 95 14.64 23.63 -45.56
N GLU A 96 15.70 23.84 -46.34
CA GLU A 96 16.48 25.06 -46.46
C GLU A 96 15.56 26.28 -46.54
N ASP A 97 16.00 27.35 -45.86
CA ASP A 97 15.59 28.76 -45.99
C ASP A 97 15.30 29.38 -44.62
N SER A 98 16.36 29.85 -43.96
CA SER A 98 16.38 31.19 -43.34
C SER A 98 17.71 31.41 -42.64
N GLU A 99 18.53 32.27 -43.25
CA GLU A 99 19.62 32.97 -42.58
C GLU A 99 19.04 33.95 -41.56
N SER A 100 19.45 33.85 -40.29
CA SER A 100 19.51 34.99 -39.37
C SER A 100 20.29 34.64 -38.10
N ASP A 101 21.55 35.05 -38.13
CA ASP A 101 22.29 35.84 -37.14
C ASP A 101 22.03 35.72 -35.61
N ALA A 102 23.17 35.54 -34.92
CA ALA A 102 23.57 35.91 -33.56
C ALA A 102 22.67 35.61 -32.33
N SER A 103 23.19 34.77 -31.42
CA SER A 103 24.00 35.27 -30.28
C SER A 103 24.32 34.13 -29.29
N ILE A 104 25.61 33.94 -29.04
CA ILE A 104 26.18 32.99 -28.06
C ILE A 104 26.21 33.68 -26.70
N VAL A 105 25.49 33.15 -25.71
CA VAL A 105 25.64 33.54 -24.31
C VAL A 105 26.60 32.57 -23.64
N ILE A 106 27.82 33.04 -23.37
CA ILE A 106 28.83 32.37 -22.55
C ILE A 106 28.44 32.58 -21.09
N LEU A 107 28.16 31.50 -20.36
CA LEU A 107 27.93 31.53 -18.91
C LEU A 107 29.22 31.12 -18.19
N GLU A 108 29.69 32.00 -17.31
CA GLU A 108 30.88 31.83 -16.47
C GLU A 108 30.78 30.65 -15.50
N PRO A 109 31.90 29.98 -15.18
CA PRO A 109 31.94 28.87 -14.23
C PRO A 109 32.59 29.31 -12.90
N ASP A 110 31.84 29.86 -11.96
CA ASP A 110 32.31 29.99 -10.58
C ASP A 110 31.15 30.18 -9.61
N GLN A 111 30.51 29.08 -9.17
CA GLN A 111 29.80 28.97 -7.87
C GLN A 111 29.53 27.50 -7.52
N ILE A 112 30.54 26.79 -7.01
CA ILE A 112 30.33 25.61 -6.17
C ILE A 112 31.35 25.68 -5.04
N TYR A 113 30.89 25.77 -3.79
CA TYR A 113 31.38 25.08 -2.58
C TYR A 113 31.01 25.87 -1.32
N ASN A 114 29.91 25.46 -0.66
CA ASN A 114 29.87 25.32 0.80
C ASN A 114 28.55 24.69 1.23
N SER A 115 28.59 23.41 1.62
CA SER A 115 27.56 22.75 2.45
C SER A 115 28.14 21.45 3.00
N SER A 116 28.98 21.57 4.01
CA SER A 116 29.41 20.50 4.90
C SER A 116 28.56 20.54 6.16
N SER A 117 27.54 19.69 6.25
CA SER A 117 26.95 19.21 7.51
C SER A 117 25.81 18.25 7.18
N ILE A 118 25.52 17.32 8.10
CA ILE A 118 24.51 16.25 8.02
C ILE A 118 25.04 14.96 7.37
N VAL A 119 26.07 14.41 8.00
CA VAL A 119 26.17 12.97 8.19
C VAL A 119 25.99 12.74 9.68
N ASN A 120 24.83 12.23 10.07
CA ASN A 120 24.67 11.32 11.20
C ASN A 120 23.25 10.73 11.13
N ASN A 121 23.17 9.40 11.26
CA ASN A 121 21.97 8.54 11.29
C ASN A 121 21.66 7.73 10.01
N LEU A 122 22.68 7.10 9.39
CA LEU A 122 22.42 5.92 8.57
C LEU A 122 22.32 4.67 9.47
N SER A 123 21.13 4.07 9.46
CA SER A 123 20.83 2.81 10.14
C SER A 123 21.75 1.67 9.69
N ARG A 124 22.17 0.83 10.65
CA ARG A 124 23.08 -0.33 10.49
C ARG A 124 22.65 -1.30 9.37
N ALA A 125 21.38 -1.27 8.95
CA ALA A 125 20.83 -2.07 7.85
C ALA A 125 21.32 -1.66 6.44
N THR A 126 21.91 -0.47 6.24
CA THR A 126 22.43 -0.06 4.93
C THR A 126 23.85 -0.55 4.64
N LEU A 127 24.59 -1.01 5.64
CA LEU A 127 25.97 -1.47 5.51
C LEU A 127 26.12 -2.91 4.98
N SER A 128 25.05 -3.71 4.93
CA SER A 128 25.14 -5.12 4.51
C SER A 128 24.91 -5.37 3.01
N ARG A 129 24.85 -4.32 2.17
CA ARG A 129 24.59 -4.48 0.73
C ARG A 129 25.90 -4.39 -0.06
N PRO A 130 26.42 -5.51 -0.62
CA PRO A 130 27.65 -5.47 -1.40
C PRO A 130 27.43 -4.68 -2.70
N PHE A 131 28.24 -3.63 -2.88
CA PHE A 131 28.58 -2.97 -4.15
C PHE A 131 27.44 -2.57 -5.09
N ARG A 132 26.33 -2.04 -4.56
CA ARG A 132 25.47 -1.18 -5.38
C ARG A 132 25.96 0.25 -5.23
N ALA A 133 26.74 0.74 -6.20
CA ALA A 133 26.99 2.17 -6.35
C ALA A 133 25.63 2.86 -6.49
N VAL A 134 25.10 3.36 -5.37
CA VAL A 134 23.92 4.20 -5.35
C VAL A 134 24.37 5.46 -6.08
N LYS A 135 24.00 5.58 -7.36
CA LYS A 135 24.12 6.86 -8.05
C LYS A 135 23.48 7.89 -7.10
N PRO A 136 24.18 8.95 -6.67
CA PRO A 136 23.57 9.99 -5.88
C PRO A 136 22.39 10.49 -6.69
N THR A 137 21.20 10.04 -6.31
CA THR A 137 19.96 10.61 -6.81
C THR A 137 20.03 12.00 -6.21
N ARG A 138 20.25 13.02 -7.05
CA ARG A 138 20.23 14.42 -6.63
C ARG A 138 19.07 14.57 -5.67
N ALA A 139 19.36 14.70 -4.38
CA ALA A 139 18.35 14.94 -3.37
C ALA A 139 17.64 16.19 -3.86
N ARG A 140 16.37 16.05 -4.25
CA ARG A 140 15.57 17.25 -4.54
C ARG A 140 15.54 17.98 -3.21
N PRO A 141 16.02 19.24 -3.15
CA PRO A 141 16.29 19.92 -1.88
C PRO A 141 15.06 19.95 -0.96
N ASP A 142 13.84 19.92 -1.53
CA ASP A 142 12.59 19.90 -0.77
C ASP A 142 11.69 18.76 -1.24
N GLY A 143 12.07 17.53 -0.90
CA GLY A 143 11.22 16.36 -1.09
C GLY A 143 9.97 16.43 -0.21
N HIS A 144 9.00 17.27 -0.56
CA HIS A 144 7.70 17.27 0.11
C HIS A 144 7.17 15.83 0.09
N PRO A 145 6.75 15.29 1.25
CA PRO A 145 6.21 13.95 1.31
C PRO A 145 5.07 13.86 0.29
N ALA A 146 5.07 12.79 -0.51
CA ALA A 146 3.99 12.54 -1.47
C ALA A 146 2.69 12.37 -0.68
N LYS A 147 1.92 13.46 -0.54
CA LYS A 147 0.60 13.41 0.07
C LYS A 147 -0.26 12.59 -0.89
N ASN A 148 -0.80 11.47 -0.45
CA ASN A 148 -1.73 10.69 -1.27
C ASN A 148 -3.11 11.26 -1.03
N VAL A 149 -3.63 12.03 -2.00
CA VAL A 149 -5.01 12.55 -1.92
C VAL A 149 -5.96 11.53 -2.55
N ASN A 150 -6.93 11.06 -1.77
CA ASN A 150 -8.02 10.26 -2.29
C ASN A 150 -9.02 11.14 -3.05
N TRP A 151 -8.80 11.31 -4.35
CA TRP A 151 -9.68 12.11 -5.21
C TRP A 151 -11.08 11.52 -5.42
N LYS A 152 -11.31 10.26 -5.01
CA LYS A 152 -12.61 9.60 -5.07
C LYS A 152 -13.39 9.68 -3.76
N ALA A 153 -12.87 10.41 -2.76
CA ALA A 153 -13.59 10.65 -1.52
C ALA A 153 -14.91 11.38 -1.82
N PRO A 154 -16.04 11.09 -1.14
CA PRO A 154 -17.34 11.69 -1.45
C PRO A 154 -17.32 13.22 -1.53
N VAL A 155 -16.61 13.87 -0.60
CA VAL A 155 -16.48 15.34 -0.56
C VAL A 155 -15.73 15.87 -1.78
N THR A 156 -14.60 15.28 -2.17
CA THR A 156 -13.85 15.74 -3.35
C THR A 156 -14.56 15.37 -4.65
N TRP A 157 -15.23 14.22 -4.68
CA TRP A 157 -15.95 13.72 -5.85
C TRP A 157 -17.16 14.58 -6.21
N THR A 158 -17.93 15.05 -5.23
CA THR A 158 -19.06 15.96 -5.48
C THR A 158 -18.60 17.27 -6.14
N LEU A 159 -17.44 17.80 -5.75
CA LEU A 159 -16.85 18.98 -6.40
C LEU A 159 -16.43 18.69 -7.85
N ILE A 160 -15.82 17.53 -8.10
CA ILE A 160 -15.45 17.06 -9.44
C ILE A 160 -16.69 16.94 -10.33
N GLU A 161 -17.77 16.34 -9.81
CA GLU A 161 -19.02 16.14 -10.53
C GLU A 161 -19.74 17.46 -10.84
N ASN A 162 -19.71 18.41 -9.91
CA ASN A 162 -20.25 19.76 -10.14
C ASN A 162 -19.44 20.53 -11.19
N ALA A 163 -18.11 20.40 -11.18
CA ALA A 163 -17.27 20.98 -12.22
C ALA A 163 -17.52 20.33 -13.59
N ARG A 164 -17.80 19.02 -13.62
CA ARG A 164 -18.15 18.28 -14.84
C ARG A 164 -19.46 18.78 -15.44
N LYS A 165 -20.47 19.06 -14.62
CA LYS A 165 -21.75 19.61 -15.11
C LYS A 165 -21.58 20.95 -15.83
N VAL A 166 -20.56 21.74 -15.50
CA VAL A 166 -20.30 23.05 -16.13
C VAL A 166 -19.50 22.94 -17.43
N VAL A 167 -18.51 22.06 -17.46
CA VAL A 167 -17.48 22.02 -18.52
C VAL A 167 -17.64 20.82 -19.47
N GLY A 168 -18.40 19.81 -19.05
CA GLY A 168 -18.48 18.53 -19.75
C GLY A 168 -17.31 17.60 -19.39
N TRP A 169 -16.92 16.78 -20.36
CA TRP A 169 -15.95 15.68 -20.18
C TRP A 169 -14.51 16.04 -20.57
N ASP A 170 -14.20 17.32 -20.80
CA ASP A 170 -12.82 17.76 -21.10
C ASP A 170 -11.94 17.71 -19.83
N PRO A 171 -10.94 16.81 -19.75
CA PRO A 171 -10.09 16.67 -18.57
C PRO A 171 -9.26 17.92 -18.25
N VAL A 172 -8.84 18.66 -19.29
CA VAL A 172 -7.98 19.84 -19.15
C VAL A 172 -8.80 20.97 -18.55
N GLN A 173 -9.96 21.23 -19.12
CA GLN A 173 -10.87 22.28 -18.65
C GLN A 173 -11.42 21.94 -17.26
N LEU A 174 -11.72 20.66 -16.99
CA LEU A 174 -12.17 20.22 -15.67
C LEU A 174 -11.10 20.47 -14.60
N ALA A 175 -9.85 20.07 -14.86
CA ALA A 175 -8.74 20.33 -13.94
C ALA A 175 -8.47 21.83 -13.76
N LYS A 176 -8.64 22.65 -14.81
CA LYS A 176 -8.49 24.10 -14.73
C LYS A 176 -9.58 24.73 -13.88
N LEU A 177 -10.85 24.32 -14.07
CA LEU A 177 -11.98 24.82 -13.30
C LEU A 177 -11.87 24.43 -11.82
N LEU A 178 -11.50 23.18 -11.52
CA LEU A 178 -11.33 22.70 -10.14
C LEU A 178 -10.23 23.46 -9.41
N ARG A 179 -9.08 23.67 -10.05
CA ARG A 179 -7.99 24.47 -9.49
C ARG A 179 -8.37 25.94 -9.27
N ARG A 180 -9.19 26.50 -10.18
CA ARG A 180 -9.67 27.88 -10.07
C ARG A 180 -10.69 28.06 -8.95
N ARG A 181 -11.64 27.13 -8.79
CA ARG A 181 -12.74 27.24 -7.81
C ARG A 181 -12.32 26.81 -6.39
N HIS A 182 -11.42 25.85 -6.28
CA HIS A 182 -11.02 25.26 -5.01
C HIS A 182 -9.49 25.03 -4.97
N PRO A 183 -8.69 26.12 -4.97
CA PRO A 183 -7.25 26.04 -5.04
C PRO A 183 -6.64 25.33 -3.82
N GLU A 184 -7.28 25.41 -2.65
CA GLU A 184 -6.83 24.75 -1.42
C GLU A 184 -6.76 23.22 -1.55
N ILE A 185 -7.73 22.65 -2.28
CA ILE A 185 -7.90 21.19 -2.42
C ILE A 185 -7.16 20.69 -3.67
N PHE A 186 -7.26 21.43 -4.78
CA PHE A 186 -6.84 20.96 -6.09
C PHE A 186 -5.62 21.67 -6.67
N GLY A 187 -5.25 22.85 -6.13
CA GLY A 187 -4.18 23.72 -6.65
C GLY A 187 -2.79 23.44 -6.08
N GLY A 188 -2.70 22.86 -4.87
CA GLY A 188 -1.43 22.57 -4.19
C GLY A 188 -0.63 21.39 -4.78
N ARG A 189 0.38 20.91 -4.06
CA ARG A 189 1.06 19.63 -4.34
C ARG A 189 0.66 18.59 -3.28
N PRO A 190 0.03 17.47 -3.68
CA PRO A 190 -0.39 17.11 -5.03
C PRO A 190 -1.65 17.86 -5.48
N GLY A 191 -1.62 18.36 -6.70
CA GLY A 191 -2.79 18.97 -7.33
C GLY A 191 -3.53 17.92 -8.15
N ILE A 192 -4.76 18.23 -8.56
CA ILE A 192 -5.42 17.40 -9.56
C ILE A 192 -4.87 17.73 -10.95
N TYR A 193 -4.29 16.73 -11.59
CA TYR A 193 -3.78 16.83 -12.95
C TYR A 193 -4.82 16.33 -13.95
N HIS A 194 -4.82 16.91 -15.15
CA HIS A 194 -5.69 16.46 -16.25
C HIS A 194 -5.48 14.96 -16.53
N SER A 195 -4.25 14.46 -16.44
CA SER A 195 -3.92 13.04 -16.64
C SER A 195 -4.59 12.12 -15.62
N THR A 196 -4.78 12.59 -14.39
CA THR A 196 -5.54 11.86 -13.36
C THR A 196 -7.00 11.74 -13.76
N ILE A 197 -7.60 12.83 -14.25
CA ILE A 197 -8.99 12.88 -14.71
C ILE A 197 -9.16 12.02 -15.97
N SER A 198 -8.25 12.10 -16.95
CA SER A 198 -8.26 11.27 -18.16
C SER A 198 -8.27 9.78 -17.85
N ARG A 199 -7.63 9.34 -16.75
CA ARG A 199 -7.66 7.94 -16.34
C ARG A 199 -9.03 7.50 -15.83
N TRP A 200 -9.88 8.42 -15.38
CA TRP A 200 -11.22 8.13 -14.85
C TRP A 200 -12.30 8.15 -15.92
N ILE A 201 -12.06 8.85 -17.03
CA ILE A 201 -13.00 8.96 -18.15
C ILE A 201 -12.79 7.79 -19.11
N ARG A 202 -13.87 7.31 -19.75
CA ARG A 202 -13.79 6.27 -20.79
C ARG A 202 -13.07 6.81 -22.03
N PRO A 203 -12.37 5.97 -22.81
CA PRO A 203 -11.70 6.41 -24.06
C PRO A 203 -12.66 7.08 -25.05
N GLU A 204 -13.91 6.61 -25.08
CA GLU A 204 -15.01 7.15 -25.90
C GLU A 204 -15.49 8.54 -25.45
N GLY A 205 -14.96 9.07 -24.34
CA GLY A 205 -15.29 10.41 -23.83
C GLY A 205 -16.65 10.54 -23.16
N HIS A 206 -17.49 9.50 -23.17
CA HIS A 206 -18.81 9.52 -22.56
C HIS A 206 -18.82 8.76 -21.23
N GLY A 207 -18.71 9.48 -20.12
CA GLY A 207 -18.92 8.90 -18.80
C GLY A 207 -17.66 8.55 -18.01
N TRP A 208 -17.87 8.35 -16.71
CA TRP A 208 -16.88 7.76 -15.82
C TRP A 208 -16.71 6.27 -16.13
N LYS A 209 -15.51 5.75 -15.89
CA LYS A 209 -15.28 4.30 -15.89
C LYS A 209 -16.12 3.65 -14.78
N GLU A 210 -16.64 2.46 -15.06
CA GLU A 210 -17.44 1.70 -14.09
C GLU A 210 -16.67 1.43 -12.79
N SER A 211 -15.36 1.19 -12.88
CA SER A 211 -14.49 1.02 -11.72
C SER A 211 -14.37 2.29 -10.85
N VAL A 212 -14.57 3.47 -11.43
CA VAL A 212 -14.60 4.73 -10.69
C VAL A 212 -15.96 4.91 -10.03
N LEU A 213 -17.05 4.63 -10.74
CA LEU A 213 -18.41 4.68 -10.19
C LEU A 213 -18.55 3.72 -9.00
N LYS A 214 -18.11 2.46 -9.14
CA LYS A 214 -18.10 1.48 -8.02
C LYS A 214 -17.31 1.99 -6.82
N HIS A 215 -16.16 2.64 -7.03
CA HIS A 215 -15.39 3.24 -5.93
C HIS A 215 -16.11 4.40 -5.26
N VAL A 216 -16.79 5.24 -6.04
CA VAL A 216 -17.54 6.40 -5.54
C VAL A 216 -18.77 5.94 -4.76
N GLU A 217 -19.48 4.92 -5.26
CA GLU A 217 -20.63 4.30 -4.61
C GLU A 217 -20.24 3.60 -3.31
N MET A 218 -19.10 2.89 -3.29
CA MET A 218 -18.50 2.40 -2.06
C MET A 218 -18.11 3.54 -1.11
N GLY A 219 -17.93 4.75 -1.62
CA GLY A 219 -17.65 5.96 -0.85
C GLY A 219 -16.33 5.89 -0.10
N HIS A 220 -16.23 6.67 0.99
CA HIS A 220 -15.15 6.52 1.96
C HIS A 220 -15.46 5.39 2.94
N ARG A 221 -15.91 4.23 2.45
CA ARG A 221 -15.69 2.99 3.18
C ARG A 221 -14.20 2.73 3.00
N PRO A 222 -13.31 3.02 3.98
CA PRO A 222 -12.04 2.32 3.98
C PRO A 222 -12.40 0.86 3.74
N VAL A 223 -11.87 0.28 2.67
CA VAL A 223 -12.09 -1.13 2.37
C VAL A 223 -11.42 -1.87 3.53
N TYR A 224 -12.15 -2.04 4.62
CA TYR A 224 -11.90 -3.07 5.59
C TYR A 224 -12.20 -4.34 4.81
N ASN A 225 -11.13 -4.93 4.31
CA ASN A 225 -11.17 -6.13 3.48
C ASN A 225 -12.04 -7.19 4.20
N ALA A 226 -12.77 -8.01 3.43
CA ALA A 226 -13.47 -9.18 3.97
C ALA A 226 -12.52 -10.14 4.74
N THR A 227 -11.22 -10.02 4.51
CA THR A 227 -10.14 -10.64 5.29
C THR A 227 -9.59 -9.67 6.33
N GLY A 228 -10.18 -9.67 7.53
CA GLY A 228 -9.38 -9.82 8.75
C GLY A 228 -8.54 -8.64 9.22
N SER A 229 -9.16 -7.48 9.40
CA SER A 229 -9.08 -6.85 10.73
C SER A 229 -10.48 -6.40 11.06
N SER A 230 -11.24 -7.28 11.72
CA SER A 230 -12.16 -6.84 12.76
C SER A 230 -11.41 -5.73 13.50
N GLY A 231 -11.83 -4.47 13.31
CA GLY A 231 -11.08 -3.32 13.82
C GLY A 231 -10.73 -3.56 15.29
N VAL A 232 -9.62 -3.02 15.78
CA VAL A 232 -9.14 -3.23 17.16
C VAL A 232 -10.24 -3.05 18.23
N LEU A 233 -11.33 -2.37 17.90
CA LEU A 233 -12.51 -2.12 18.73
C LEU A 233 -13.66 -3.13 18.55
N VAL A 234 -13.50 -4.22 17.82
CA VAL A 234 -14.51 -5.27 17.70
C VAL A 234 -14.64 -5.96 19.07
N GLY A 235 -15.83 -5.89 19.66
CA GLY A 235 -16.10 -6.27 21.05
C GLY A 235 -16.27 -5.09 22.02
N CYS A 236 -15.93 -3.86 21.60
CA CYS A 236 -16.07 -2.63 22.40
C CYS A 236 -17.19 -1.71 21.86
N GLU A 237 -18.30 -2.29 21.41
CA GLU A 237 -19.39 -1.55 20.78
C GLU A 237 -20.04 -0.55 21.75
N ASP A 238 -20.27 -0.97 23.00
CA ASP A 238 -20.82 -0.13 24.06
C ASP A 238 -19.94 1.10 24.33
N THR A 239 -18.62 0.92 24.39
CA THR A 239 -17.65 2.01 24.59
C THR A 239 -17.70 3.00 23.44
N ILE A 240 -17.84 2.52 22.19
CA ILE A 240 -18.01 3.38 21.02
C ILE A 240 -19.30 4.22 21.14
N GLU A 241 -20.39 3.64 21.65
CA GLU A 241 -21.64 4.37 21.87
C GLU A 241 -21.51 5.45 22.95
N LYS A 242 -20.81 5.16 24.05
CA LYS A 242 -20.50 6.15 25.10
C LYS A 242 -19.69 7.32 24.54
N ILE A 243 -18.63 7.04 23.79
CA ILE A 243 -17.81 8.06 23.12
C ILE A 243 -18.67 8.93 22.19
N LYS A 244 -19.48 8.32 21.33
CA LYS A 244 -20.38 9.04 20.40
C LYS A 244 -21.36 9.93 21.17
N THR A 245 -21.91 9.43 22.27
CA THR A 245 -22.89 10.14 23.09
C THR A 245 -22.27 11.35 23.76
N GLN A 246 -21.08 11.20 24.37
CA GLN A 246 -20.38 12.31 25.00
C GLN A 246 -19.98 13.40 23.99
N LEU A 247 -19.44 13.02 22.83
CA LEU A 247 -19.09 13.99 21.78
C LEU A 247 -20.33 14.74 21.26
N LYS A 248 -21.48 14.07 21.14
CA LYS A 248 -22.75 14.73 20.79
C LYS A 248 -23.22 15.69 21.88
N GLN A 249 -23.10 15.31 23.16
CA GLN A 249 -23.49 16.16 24.28
C GLN A 249 -22.62 17.42 24.38
N LEU A 250 -21.30 17.28 24.25
CA LEU A 250 -20.38 18.42 24.25
C LEU A 250 -20.69 19.40 23.12
N ARG A 251 -20.99 18.88 21.92
CA ARG A 251 -21.42 19.72 20.79
C ARG A 251 -22.76 20.41 21.07
N LYS A 252 -23.73 19.73 21.67
CA LYS A 252 -25.01 20.34 22.08
C LYS A 252 -24.85 21.43 23.14
N ALA A 253 -23.85 21.30 24.01
CA ALA A 253 -23.48 22.31 25.01
C ALA A 253 -22.72 23.51 24.42
N GLY A 254 -22.50 23.55 23.10
CA GLY A 254 -21.82 24.67 22.43
C GLY A 254 -20.30 24.64 22.55
N LEU A 255 -19.70 23.55 23.03
CA LEU A 255 -18.25 23.43 23.13
C LEU A 255 -17.62 23.11 21.77
N ALA A 256 -16.59 23.88 21.39
CA ALA A 256 -15.82 23.63 20.19
C ALA A 256 -14.96 22.37 20.35
N LEU A 257 -15.24 21.35 19.55
CA LEU A 257 -14.47 20.11 19.55
C LEU A 257 -13.28 20.21 18.59
N SER A 258 -12.08 20.28 19.15
CA SER A 258 -10.83 20.15 18.40
C SER A 258 -10.47 18.66 18.18
N THR A 259 -9.66 18.35 17.17
CA THR A 259 -9.17 16.99 16.94
C THR A 259 -8.50 16.40 18.18
N ALA A 260 -7.69 17.21 18.88
CA ALA A 260 -7.01 16.81 20.10
C ALA A 260 -8.00 16.46 21.24
N SER A 261 -9.06 17.27 21.42
CA SER A 261 -10.09 16.98 22.42
C SER A 261 -10.87 15.70 22.12
N CYS A 262 -11.22 15.47 20.85
CA CYS A 262 -11.87 14.22 20.43
C CYS A 262 -10.98 13.01 20.68
N GLN A 263 -9.68 13.09 20.35
CA GLN A 263 -8.73 12.02 20.59
C GLN A 263 -8.57 11.74 22.08
N GLY A 264 -8.45 12.77 22.92
CA GLY A 264 -8.36 12.61 24.38
C GLY A 264 -9.59 11.90 24.96
N ILE A 265 -10.80 12.26 24.52
CA ILE A 265 -12.04 11.61 24.95
C ILE A 265 -12.07 10.14 24.51
N ILE A 266 -11.71 9.85 23.25
CA ILE A 266 -11.67 8.48 22.72
C ILE A 266 -10.69 7.63 23.55
N ILE A 267 -9.46 8.12 23.74
CA ILE A 267 -8.41 7.42 24.46
C ILE A 267 -8.82 7.17 25.92
N ALA A 268 -9.43 8.16 26.59
CA ALA A 268 -9.89 8.02 27.97
C ALA A 268 -10.93 6.89 28.13
N HIS A 269 -11.96 6.86 27.27
CA HIS A 269 -12.96 5.79 27.29
C HIS A 269 -12.37 4.43 26.94
N LEU A 270 -11.47 4.36 25.98
CA LEU A 270 -10.80 3.10 25.64
C LEU A 270 -9.94 2.59 26.79
N HIS A 271 -9.19 3.45 27.48
CA HIS A 271 -8.41 3.04 28.65
C HIS A 271 -9.29 2.54 29.80
N GLN A 272 -10.46 3.14 30.00
CA GLN A 272 -11.34 2.81 31.11
C GLN A 272 -12.14 1.53 30.85
N ASP A 273 -12.75 1.41 29.67
CA ASP A 273 -13.71 0.35 29.38
C ASP A 273 -13.10 -0.82 28.59
N CYS A 274 -12.01 -0.60 27.85
CA CYS A 274 -11.38 -1.60 26.99
C CYS A 274 -9.84 -1.53 27.01
N PRO A 275 -9.17 -1.71 28.16
CA PRO A 275 -7.71 -1.59 28.26
C PRO A 275 -6.96 -2.59 27.37
N GLU A 276 -7.54 -3.77 27.12
CA GLU A 276 -6.99 -4.83 26.27
C GLU A 276 -6.68 -4.39 24.82
N VAL A 277 -7.30 -3.30 24.37
CA VAL A 277 -7.05 -2.69 23.06
C VAL A 277 -5.61 -2.22 22.92
N PHE A 278 -4.99 -1.78 24.03
CA PHE A 278 -3.63 -1.26 24.04
C PHE A 278 -2.56 -2.35 24.19
N ASP A 279 -2.92 -3.53 24.69
CA ASP A 279 -2.00 -4.65 24.87
C ASP A 279 -1.71 -5.40 23.56
N LYS A 280 -2.55 -5.20 22.53
CA LYS A 280 -2.46 -5.88 21.23
C LYS A 280 -1.70 -5.09 20.16
N ILE A 281 -1.18 -3.91 20.49
CA ILE A 281 -0.43 -3.01 19.57
C ILE A 281 1.07 -3.19 19.80
#